data_AF-A0A2M8LII0-F1
#
_entry.id   AF-A0A2M8LII0-F1
#
_cell.length_a   1.000
_cell.length_b   1.000
_cell.length_c   1.000
_cell.angle_alpha   90.00
_cell.angle_beta   90.00
_cell.angle_gamma   90.00
#
_symmetry.space_group_name_H-M   'P 1'
#
loop_
_entity.id
_entity.type
_entity.pdbx_description
1 polymer ?
#
loop_
_entity_poly.entity_id
_entity_poly.type
_entity_poly.pdbx_seq_one_letter_code
_entity_poly.pdbx_strand_id
1 'polypeptide(L)'
;MPKLEEIYHRLEANKKRRKEINKMLKDELTHSSRYQEIVEEMQTLREEKKGIEQNVRAGNSDASDLDEIKIEIQTDQELLADMALNMYVKNETVEIKDEYDQTWYPVFKVNFKKSN
;
A
#
# COMPACT_ATOMS: atom_id res chain seq x y z
N MET A 1 -22.67 -19.00 -9.67
CA MET A 1 -21.55 -18.15 -9.18
C MET A 1 -20.26 -18.94 -9.37
N PRO A 2 -19.20 -18.36 -9.93
CA PRO A 2 -17.91 -19.05 -10.06
C PRO A 2 -17.35 -19.41 -8.69
N LYS A 3 -16.66 -20.56 -8.58
CA LYS A 3 -16.11 -21.03 -7.31
C LYS A 3 -14.96 -20.12 -6.86
N LEU A 4 -14.76 -20.00 -5.55
CA LEU A 4 -13.70 -19.16 -4.94
C LEU A 4 -12.31 -19.44 -5.55
N GLU A 5 -11.99 -20.73 -5.73
CA GLU A 5 -10.75 -21.20 -6.34
C GLU A 5 -10.59 -20.75 -7.79
N GLU A 6 -11.67 -20.75 -8.59
CA GLU A 6 -11.66 -20.29 -9.99
C GLU A 6 -11.37 -18.79 -10.09
N ILE A 7 -11.95 -17.98 -9.19
CA ILE A 7 -11.67 -16.53 -9.12
C ILE A 7 -10.21 -16.29 -8.73
N TYR A 8 -9.71 -17.05 -7.75
CA TYR A 8 -8.32 -16.98 -7.32
C TYR A 8 -7.34 -17.33 -8.45
N HIS A 9 -7.56 -18.45 -9.16
CA HIS A 9 -6.72 -18.84 -10.29
C HIS A 9 -6.74 -17.83 -11.43
N ARG A 10 -7.92 -17.27 -11.75
CA ARG A 10 -8.04 -16.19 -12.75
C ARG A 10 -7.27 -14.94 -12.34
N LEU A 11 -7.34 -14.55 -11.06
CA LEU A 11 -6.57 -13.44 -10.50
C LEU A 11 -5.06 -13.70 -10.62
N GLU A 12 -4.60 -14.91 -10.30
CA GLU A 12 -3.19 -15.28 -10.36
C GLU A 12 -2.66 -15.31 -11.80
N ALA A 13 -3.43 -15.84 -12.75
CA ALA A 13 -3.12 -15.80 -14.18
C ALA A 13 -2.98 -14.36 -14.70
N ASN A 14 -3.91 -13.46 -14.33
CA ASN A 14 -3.85 -12.05 -14.70
C ASN A 14 -2.65 -11.33 -14.07
N LYS A 15 -2.33 -11.63 -12.80
CA LYS A 15 -1.13 -11.09 -12.13
C LYS A 15 0.14 -11.54 -12.83
N LYS A 16 0.23 -12.80 -13.27
CA LYS A 16 1.38 -13.34 -14.02
C LYS A 16 1.54 -12.64 -15.36
N ARG A 17 0.46 -12.57 -16.16
CA ARG A 17 0.46 -11.88 -17.46
C ARG A 17 0.87 -10.40 -17.34
N ARG A 18 0.36 -9.70 -16.31
CA ARG A 18 0.76 -8.32 -16.03
C ARG A 18 2.26 -8.20 -15.74
N LYS A 19 2.83 -9.13 -14.95
CA LYS A 19 4.26 -9.15 -14.65
C LYS A 19 5.10 -9.38 -15.91
N GLU A 20 4.68 -10.29 -16.79
CA GLU A 20 5.36 -10.56 -18.06
C GLU A 20 5.37 -9.32 -18.96
N ILE A 21 4.22 -8.67 -19.15
CA ILE A 21 4.11 -7.43 -19.94
C ILE A 21 4.99 -6.32 -19.35
N ASN A 22 4.93 -6.10 -18.04
CA ASN A 22 5.76 -5.09 -17.38
C ASN A 22 7.25 -5.41 -17.52
N LYS A 23 7.64 -6.68 -17.51
CA LYS A 23 9.03 -7.09 -17.73
C LYS A 23 9.47 -6.74 -19.15
N MET A 24 8.68 -7.12 -20.15
CA MET A 24 8.99 -6.79 -21.56
C MET A 24 9.13 -5.29 -21.78
N LEU A 25 8.19 -4.49 -21.27
CA LEU A 25 8.25 -3.03 -21.36
C LEU A 25 9.47 -2.46 -20.65
N LYS A 26 9.83 -3.01 -19.48
CA LYS A 26 11.04 -2.59 -18.76
C LYS A 26 12.29 -2.92 -19.57
N ASP A 27 12.36 -4.11 -20.17
CA ASP A 27 13.47 -4.52 -21.01
C ASP A 27 13.58 -3.58 -22.24
N GLU A 28 12.48 -3.24 -22.90
CA GLU A 28 12.46 -2.25 -24.00
C GLU A 28 12.95 -0.87 -23.54
N LEU A 29 12.51 -0.39 -22.39
CA LEU A 29 12.97 0.88 -21.81
C LEU A 29 14.48 0.87 -21.56
N THR A 30 15.06 -0.25 -21.14
CA THR A 30 16.51 -0.35 -20.95
C THR A 30 17.33 -0.28 -22.25
N HIS A 31 16.72 -0.47 -23.43
CA HIS A 31 17.42 -0.27 -24.71
C HIS A 31 17.40 1.18 -25.18
N SER A 32 16.64 2.06 -24.52
CA SER A 32 16.62 3.50 -24.82
C SER A 32 17.74 4.21 -24.06
N SER A 33 18.73 4.73 -24.78
CA SER A 33 19.86 5.49 -24.20
C SER A 33 19.39 6.70 -23.39
N ARG A 34 18.42 7.46 -23.92
CA ARG A 34 17.86 8.63 -23.22
C ARG A 34 17.14 8.26 -21.93
N TYR A 35 16.50 7.09 -21.89
CA TYR A 35 15.88 6.59 -20.67
C TYR A 35 16.93 6.25 -19.60
N GLN A 36 18.05 5.62 -20.00
CA GLN A 36 19.15 5.33 -19.08
C GLN A 36 19.77 6.61 -18.49
N GLU A 37 20.04 7.61 -19.33
CA GLU A 37 20.54 8.92 -18.88
C GLU A 37 19.61 9.56 -17.83
N ILE A 38 18.30 9.60 -18.11
CA ILE A 38 17.32 10.15 -17.17
C ILE A 38 17.27 9.34 -15.87
N VAL A 39 17.40 8.02 -15.93
CA VAL A 39 17.42 7.17 -14.72
C VAL A 39 18.65 7.48 -13.85
N GLU A 40 19.82 7.70 -14.46
CA GLU A 40 21.03 8.08 -13.75
C GLU A 40 20.92 9.48 -13.13
N GLU A 41 20.45 10.48 -13.89
CA GLU A 41 20.16 11.82 -13.39
C GLU A 41 19.12 11.79 -12.25
N MET A 42 18.10 10.94 -12.36
CA MET A 42 17.13 10.74 -11.28
C MET A 42 17.77 10.13 -10.04
N GLN A 43 18.78 9.28 -10.19
CA GLN A 43 19.45 8.68 -9.05
C GLN A 43 20.26 9.71 -8.27
N THR A 44 21.03 10.57 -8.96
CA THR A 44 21.77 11.67 -8.31
C THR A 44 20.82 12.64 -7.62
N LEU A 45 19.74 13.05 -8.30
CA LEU A 45 18.71 13.92 -7.72
C LEU A 45 18.00 13.29 -6.51
N ARG A 46 17.81 11.96 -6.49
CA ARG A 46 17.24 11.26 -5.33
C ARG A 46 18.18 11.25 -4.14
N GLU A 47 19.48 11.08 -4.38
CA GLU A 47 20.48 11.12 -3.33
C GLU A 47 20.59 12.52 -2.72
N GLU A 48 20.60 13.55 -3.56
CA GLU A 48 20.55 14.96 -3.13
C GLU A 48 19.28 15.26 -2.32
N LYS A 49 18.11 14.87 -2.85
CA LYS A 49 16.82 15.02 -2.16
C LYS A 49 16.85 14.34 -0.80
N LYS A 50 17.34 13.09 -0.73
CA LYS A 50 17.42 12.32 0.51
C LYS A 50 18.33 13.01 1.53
N GLY A 51 19.45 13.59 1.10
CA GLY A 51 20.34 14.36 1.96
C GLY A 51 19.64 15.58 2.56
N ILE A 52 18.89 16.33 1.74
CA ILE A 52 18.10 17.48 2.20
C ILE A 52 17.03 17.04 3.21
N GLU A 53 16.26 15.99 2.90
CA GLU A 53 15.23 15.45 3.79
C GLU A 53 15.80 14.97 5.12
N GLN A 54 16.95 14.29 5.10
CA GLN A 54 17.63 13.84 6.32
C GLN A 54 18.14 15.00 7.17
N ASN A 55 18.69 16.03 6.55
CA ASN A 55 19.14 17.23 7.26
C ASN A 55 17.98 17.98 7.93
N VAL A 56 16.84 18.08 7.24
CA VAL A 56 15.62 18.68 7.81
C VAL A 56 15.07 17.81 8.94
N ARG A 57 15.05 16.49 8.76
CA ARG A 57 14.56 15.55 9.78
C ARG A 57 15.44 15.53 11.03
N ALA A 58 16.76 15.63 10.88
CA ALA A 58 17.69 15.66 12.00
C ALA A 58 17.60 16.96 12.83
N GLY A 59 17.15 18.06 12.22
CA GLY A 59 16.98 19.35 12.88
C GLY A 59 15.60 19.60 13.50
N ASN A 60 14.65 18.66 13.35
CA ASN A 60 13.28 18.83 13.78
C ASN A 60 12.91 17.81 14.88
N SER A 61 12.54 18.30 16.06
CA SER A 61 12.08 17.48 17.19
C SER A 61 10.83 16.66 16.86
N ASP A 62 9.97 17.15 15.97
CA ASP A 62 8.69 16.51 15.64
C ASP A 62 8.88 15.27 14.75
N ALA A 63 10.11 15.02 14.29
CA ALA A 63 10.42 13.88 13.43
C ALA A 63 10.31 12.52 14.15
N SER A 64 10.58 12.48 15.47
CA SER A 64 10.33 11.31 16.31
C SER A 64 8.84 11.08 16.51
N ASP A 65 8.09 12.16 16.73
CA ASP A 65 6.65 12.12 16.96
C ASP A 65 5.92 11.58 15.72
N LEU A 66 6.42 11.87 14.51
CA LEU A 66 5.90 11.27 13.28
C LEU A 66 6.05 9.74 13.23
N ASP A 67 7.16 9.20 13.73
CA ASP A 67 7.37 7.75 13.74
C ASP A 67 6.46 7.08 14.79
N GLU A 68 6.24 7.73 15.93
CA GLU A 68 5.29 7.30 16.96
C GLU A 68 3.84 7.34 16.48
N ILE A 69 3.39 8.48 15.93
CA ILE A 69 2.05 8.65 15.35
C ILE A 69 1.79 7.60 14.26
N LYS A 70 2.81 7.26 13.46
CA LYS A 70 2.67 6.23 12.43
C LYS A 70 2.43 4.84 13.03
N ILE A 71 3.09 4.52 14.13
CA ILE A 71 2.86 3.26 14.85
C ILE A 71 1.46 3.25 15.43
N GLU A 72 1.04 4.33 16.09
CA GLU A 72 -0.31 4.48 16.65
C GLU A 72 -1.40 4.33 15.57
N ILE A 73 -1.26 5.02 14.44
CA ILE A 73 -2.19 4.88 13.30
C ILE A 73 -2.27 3.43 12.83
N GLN A 74 -1.14 2.73 12.74
CA GLN A 74 -1.15 1.33 12.31
C GLN A 74 -1.85 0.44 13.35
N THR A 75 -1.57 0.63 14.63
CA THR A 75 -2.23 -0.09 15.73
C THR A 75 -3.74 0.15 15.74
N ASP A 76 -4.18 1.39 15.58
CA ASP A 76 -5.59 1.75 15.54
C ASP A 76 -6.29 1.19 14.30
N GLN A 77 -5.63 1.16 13.15
CA GLN A 77 -6.16 0.52 11.93
C GLN A 77 -6.35 -0.99 12.11
N GLU A 78 -5.40 -1.67 12.75
CA GLU A 78 -5.50 -3.10 13.08
C GLU A 78 -6.65 -3.34 14.07
N LEU A 79 -6.74 -2.56 15.14
CA LEU A 79 -7.81 -2.65 16.14
C LEU A 79 -9.19 -2.39 15.52
N LEU A 80 -9.30 -1.35 14.68
CA LEU A 80 -10.54 -1.01 13.99
C LEU A 80 -11.01 -2.15 13.09
N ALA A 81 -10.09 -2.78 12.35
CA ALA A 81 -10.40 -3.92 11.50
C ALA A 81 -10.88 -5.13 12.30
N ASP A 82 -10.21 -5.43 13.42
CA ASP A 82 -10.58 -6.53 14.31
C ASP A 82 -11.95 -6.30 14.96
N MET A 83 -12.23 -5.07 15.41
CA MET A 83 -13.54 -4.69 15.95
C MET A 83 -14.64 -4.82 14.91
N ALA A 84 -14.44 -4.25 13.71
CA ALA A 84 -15.40 -4.34 12.61
C ALA A 84 -15.67 -5.80 12.20
N LEU A 85 -14.63 -6.65 12.16
CA LEU A 85 -14.78 -8.06 11.86
C LEU A 85 -15.54 -8.81 12.96
N ASN A 86 -15.23 -8.55 14.23
CA ASN A 86 -15.92 -9.17 15.36
C ASN A 86 -17.40 -8.80 15.42
N MET A 87 -17.74 -7.52 15.21
CA MET A 87 -19.12 -7.05 15.14
C MET A 87 -19.86 -7.72 13.97
N TYR A 88 -19.22 -7.80 12.81
CA TYR A 88 -19.78 -8.50 11.64
C TYR A 88 -20.05 -9.99 11.93
N VAL A 89 -19.12 -10.70 12.57
CA VAL A 89 -19.30 -12.12 12.97
C VAL A 89 -20.43 -12.30 13.98
N LYS A 90 -20.66 -11.32 14.87
CA LYS A 90 -21.74 -11.33 15.85
C LYS A 90 -23.10 -10.88 15.30
N ASN A 91 -23.21 -10.59 14.00
CA ASN A 91 -24.39 -9.97 13.36
C ASN A 91 -24.77 -8.59 13.96
N GLU A 92 -23.79 -7.86 14.48
CA GLU A 92 -23.96 -6.47 14.92
C GLU A 92 -23.83 -5.51 13.73
N THR A 93 -24.49 -4.35 13.79
CA THR A 93 -24.40 -3.34 12.73
C THR A 93 -23.03 -2.65 12.80
N VAL A 94 -22.25 -2.75 11.73
CA VAL A 94 -20.94 -2.09 11.64
C VAL A 94 -21.08 -0.80 10.86
N GLU A 95 -21.10 0.32 11.57
CA GLU A 95 -21.15 1.66 10.98
C GLU A 95 -20.36 2.66 11.83
N ILE A 96 -19.80 3.67 11.18
CA ILE A 96 -19.08 4.77 11.82
C ILE A 96 -19.74 6.07 11.38
N LYS A 97 -19.92 7.01 12.30
CA LYS A 97 -20.35 8.38 11.99
C LYS A 97 -19.15 9.30 12.07
N ASP A 98 -18.96 10.13 11.05
CA ASP A 98 -17.90 11.15 11.06
C ASP A 98 -18.36 12.46 11.73
N GLU A 99 -17.46 13.45 11.73
CA GLU A 99 -17.69 14.78 12.30
C GLU A 99 -18.85 15.55 11.62
N TYR A 100 -19.30 15.11 10.45
CA TYR A 100 -20.37 15.73 9.67
C TYR A 100 -21.68 14.91 9.72
N ASP A 101 -21.78 13.95 10.65
CA ASP A 101 -22.90 13.01 10.80
C ASP A 101 -23.16 12.15 9.54
N GLN A 102 -22.13 11.94 8.71
CA GLN A 102 -22.21 11.01 7.59
C GLN A 102 -21.89 9.59 8.08
N THR A 103 -22.71 8.63 7.68
CA THR A 103 -22.53 7.20 7.99
C THR A 103 -21.60 6.52 7.00
N TRP A 104 -20.60 5.81 7.52
CA TRP A 104 -19.63 5.02 6.81
C TRP A 104 -19.82 3.53 7.11
N TYR A 105 -19.79 2.71 6.07
CA TYR A 105 -19.89 1.25 6.16
C TYR A 105 -18.53 0.59 5.88
N PRO A 106 -18.20 -0.53 6.54
CA PRO A 106 -16.93 -1.20 6.35
C PRO A 106 -16.83 -1.82 4.95
N VAL A 107 -15.65 -1.72 4.33
CA VAL A 107 -15.31 -2.45 3.11
C VAL A 107 -14.29 -3.52 3.44
N PHE A 108 -14.73 -4.78 3.44
CA PHE A 108 -13.84 -5.91 3.71
C PHE A 108 -13.01 -6.27 2.47
N LYS A 109 -11.68 -6.25 2.63
CA LYS A 109 -10.73 -6.68 1.59
C LYS A 109 -9.96 -7.90 2.06
N VAL A 110 -10.14 -9.02 1.38
CA VAL A 110 -9.40 -10.26 1.64
C VAL A 110 -8.12 -10.29 0.82
N ASN A 111 -6.98 -10.45 1.48
CA ASN A 111 -5.69 -10.66 0.84
C ASN A 111 -5.10 -12.01 1.29
N PHE A 112 -4.79 -12.88 0.34
CA PHE A 112 -4.09 -14.13 0.62
C PHE A 112 -2.57 -13.90 0.62
N LYS A 113 -1.89 -14.36 1.67
CA LYS A 113 -0.43 -14.48 1.72
C LYS A 113 -0.07 -15.96 1.61
N LYS A 114 1.05 -16.28 0.95
CA LYS A 114 1.57 -17.65 0.96
C LYS A 114 1.93 -18.00 2.40
N SER A 115 1.46 -19.15 2.87
CA SER A 115 2.11 -19.81 4.01
C SER A 115 3.55 -20.09 3.56
N ASN A 116 4.52 -19.56 4.29
CA ASN A 116 5.93 -19.92 4.11
C ASN A 116 6.11 -21.44 4.19
#